data_AF-A0AAJ5ZRW6-F1
#
_entry.id   AF-A0AAJ5ZRW6-F1
#
_cell.length_a   1.000
_cell.length_b   1.000
_cell.length_c   1.000
_cell.angle_alpha   90.00
_cell.angle_beta   90.00
_cell.angle_gamma   90.00
#
_symmetry.space_group_name_H-M   'P 1'
#
loop_
_entity.id
_entity.type
_entity.pdbx_description
1 polymer ?
#
loop_
_entity_poly.entity_id
_entity_poly.type
_entity_poly.pdbx_seq_one_letter_code
_entity_poly.pdbx_strand_id
1 'polypeptide(L)'
;MTFSTRGKLFHFATTEFRSRSTPAGAQLMQILNECKAGNFAAASAFRRVFELSPSIDVIIDALTLFPYVTPRSLLLELADPIRHLLNSDSQSIEWLCIALTRSGMLDATRKAVLIYKDDVTVSSETDLPYHLSITLESSLSEVFYGPQLLPDSIDEYEPERREYAVSEYVEFVESKIEEVIRKFPNYYRKLFLYGKPIDIEELVIKLINTIAETYDNEDVVVGRSLIEAFTGVDLSNFYRNIQLDRKPATAALEQLLDDVDLSEFRPGVRYFFGREIPE
;
A
#
# COMPACT_ATOMS: atom_id res chain seq x y z
N MET A 1 15.81 14.69 -2.18
CA MET A 1 15.81 13.69 -3.28
C MET A 1 14.47 13.00 -3.15
N THR A 2 13.41 13.68 -3.59
CA THR A 2 12.04 13.19 -3.53
C THR A 2 11.94 12.02 -4.48
N PHE A 3 11.69 10.82 -3.95
CA PHE A 3 11.24 9.72 -4.78
C PHE A 3 9.89 10.15 -5.34
N SER A 4 9.88 10.70 -6.56
CA SER A 4 8.75 10.41 -7.41
C SER A 4 8.67 8.88 -7.45
N THR A 5 7.55 8.33 -6.99
CA THR A 5 7.17 6.91 -7.05
C THR A 5 7.27 6.26 -8.44
N ARG A 6 7.75 6.99 -9.45
CA ARG A 6 8.06 6.58 -10.83
C ARG A 6 9.30 5.69 -11.00
N GLY A 7 9.93 5.24 -9.92
CA GLY A 7 11.17 4.46 -9.96
C GLY A 7 10.99 2.94 -9.88
N LYS A 8 10.35 2.33 -10.89
CA LYS A 8 10.12 0.89 -11.14
C LYS A 8 9.02 0.23 -10.30
N LEU A 9 7.90 0.02 -10.97
CA LEU A 9 6.73 -0.64 -10.43
C LEU A 9 7.07 -2.08 -10.08
N PHE A 10 6.71 -2.48 -8.88
CA PHE A 10 6.79 -3.88 -8.51
C PHE A 10 5.76 -4.68 -9.32
N HIS A 11 6.14 -5.87 -9.77
CA HIS A 11 5.29 -6.74 -10.56
C HIS A 11 5.20 -8.09 -9.85
N PHE A 12 4.08 -8.38 -9.20
CA PHE A 12 3.92 -9.64 -8.47
C PHE A 12 3.95 -10.84 -9.44
N ALA A 13 3.39 -10.66 -10.64
CA ALA A 13 3.31 -11.69 -11.66
C ALA A 13 4.69 -12.08 -12.23
N THR A 14 5.50 -11.10 -12.63
CA THR A 14 6.79 -11.34 -13.31
C THR A 14 7.94 -11.69 -12.36
N THR A 15 7.72 -11.63 -11.03
CA THR A 15 8.69 -11.94 -9.97
C THR A 15 9.97 -11.10 -9.99
N GLU A 16 10.01 -9.98 -10.71
CA GLU A 16 11.22 -9.17 -10.89
C GLU A 16 11.59 -8.37 -9.62
N PHE A 17 12.25 -9.04 -8.68
CA PHE A 17 12.93 -8.39 -7.56
C PHE A 17 14.33 -7.92 -7.97
N ARG A 18 14.76 -6.77 -7.44
CA ARG A 18 16.04 -6.15 -7.77
C ARG A 18 17.25 -6.93 -7.23
N SER A 19 17.01 -7.82 -6.27
CA SER A 19 18.01 -8.33 -5.34
C SER A 19 18.12 -9.86 -5.28
N ARG A 20 17.62 -10.57 -6.30
CA ARG A 20 17.53 -12.05 -6.36
C ARG A 20 18.83 -12.79 -6.06
N SER A 21 20.00 -12.18 -6.29
CA SER A 21 21.30 -12.82 -6.06
C SER A 21 21.78 -12.78 -4.61
N THR A 22 21.06 -12.09 -3.71
CA THR A 22 21.42 -12.03 -2.28
C THR A 22 20.70 -13.12 -1.48
N PRO A 23 21.23 -13.55 -0.31
CA PRO A 23 20.53 -14.46 0.57
C PRO A 23 19.14 -13.96 0.99
N ALA A 24 19.01 -12.67 1.28
CA ALA A 24 17.73 -12.05 1.63
C ALA A 24 16.76 -12.00 0.43
N GLY A 25 17.24 -11.68 -0.77
CA GLY A 25 16.44 -11.73 -1.99
C GLY A 25 15.99 -13.15 -2.36
N ALA A 26 16.83 -14.16 -2.14
CA ALA A 26 16.44 -15.57 -2.32
C ALA A 26 15.35 -15.99 -1.32
N GLN A 27 15.44 -15.57 -0.06
CA GLN A 27 14.41 -15.81 0.95
C GLN A 27 13.10 -15.10 0.58
N LEU A 28 13.15 -13.87 0.07
CA LEU A 28 11.98 -13.11 -0.38
C LEU A 28 11.29 -13.78 -1.58
N MET A 29 12.07 -14.27 -2.54
CA MET A 29 11.57 -15.08 -3.67
C MET A 29 10.87 -16.36 -3.19
N GLN A 30 11.44 -17.03 -2.19
CA GLN A 30 10.82 -18.20 -1.59
C GLN A 30 9.47 -17.85 -0.98
N ILE A 31 9.39 -16.77 -0.19
CA ILE A 31 8.12 -16.29 0.40
C ILE A 31 7.09 -16.04 -0.71
N LEU A 32 7.46 -15.31 -1.76
CA LEU A 32 6.55 -15.02 -2.88
C LEU A 32 6.00 -16.32 -3.49
N ASN A 33 6.86 -17.28 -3.82
CA ASN A 33 6.45 -18.52 -4.47
C ASN A 33 5.56 -19.39 -3.57
N GLU A 34 5.88 -19.50 -2.29
CA GLU A 34 5.06 -20.22 -1.30
C GLU A 34 3.67 -19.58 -1.16
N CYS A 35 3.61 -18.25 -1.06
CA CYS A 35 2.34 -17.53 -0.96
C CYS A 35 1.52 -17.63 -2.26
N LYS A 36 2.15 -17.59 -3.44
CA LYS A 36 1.47 -17.88 -4.72
C LYS A 36 0.85 -19.28 -4.74
N ALA A 37 1.46 -20.26 -4.05
CA ALA A 37 0.92 -21.60 -3.91
C ALA A 37 -0.17 -21.72 -2.82
N GLY A 38 -0.40 -20.68 -2.01
CA GLY A 38 -1.36 -20.66 -0.90
C GLY A 38 -0.76 -20.94 0.48
N ASN A 39 0.56 -21.12 0.58
CA ASN A 39 1.24 -21.31 1.85
C ASN A 39 1.59 -19.96 2.49
N PHE A 40 0.60 -19.32 3.12
CA PHE A 40 0.78 -18.02 3.77
C PHE A 40 1.59 -18.06 5.07
N ALA A 41 1.84 -19.25 5.64
CA ALA A 41 2.73 -19.39 6.80
C ALA A 41 4.19 -19.01 6.47
N ALA A 42 4.57 -19.07 5.19
CA ALA A 42 5.88 -18.64 4.72
C ALA A 42 6.17 -17.16 5.01
N ALA A 43 5.13 -16.31 5.14
CA ALA A 43 5.30 -14.90 5.49
C ALA A 43 5.99 -14.68 6.85
N SER A 44 6.02 -15.68 7.75
CA SER A 44 6.78 -15.60 9.00
C SER A 44 8.28 -15.37 8.79
N ALA A 45 8.80 -15.71 7.61
CA ALA A 45 10.19 -15.51 7.25
C ALA A 45 10.54 -14.04 6.90
N PHE A 46 9.57 -13.12 6.80
CA PHE A 46 9.87 -11.71 6.51
C PHE A 46 10.84 -11.09 7.51
N ARG A 47 10.69 -11.40 8.81
CA ARG A 47 11.64 -10.95 9.84
C ARG A 47 13.08 -11.26 9.47
N ARG A 48 13.33 -12.50 9.03
CA ARG A 48 14.66 -12.95 8.61
C ARG A 48 15.16 -12.20 7.36
N VAL A 49 14.27 -11.84 6.43
CA VAL A 49 14.64 -11.00 5.27
C VAL A 49 15.19 -9.66 5.73
N PHE A 50 14.53 -9.00 6.67
CA PHE A 50 14.98 -7.72 7.24
C PHE A 50 16.26 -7.87 8.07
N GLU A 51 16.41 -8.94 8.86
CA GLU A 51 17.64 -9.22 9.63
C GLU A 51 18.86 -9.45 8.73
N LEU A 52 18.68 -10.10 7.58
CA LEU A 52 19.76 -10.46 6.67
C LEU A 52 20.12 -9.36 5.68
N SER A 53 19.30 -8.32 5.53
CA SER A 53 19.46 -7.37 4.44
C SER A 53 19.98 -6.00 4.89
N PRO A 54 21.23 -5.66 4.54
CA PRO A 54 21.68 -4.27 4.56
C PRO A 54 21.25 -3.48 3.31
N SER A 55 20.62 -4.15 2.32
CA SER A 55 20.32 -3.57 1.02
C SER A 55 18.96 -2.89 1.01
N ILE A 56 18.95 -1.60 0.69
CA ILE A 56 17.72 -0.81 0.57
C ILE A 56 16.74 -1.37 -0.46
N ASP A 57 17.25 -1.89 -1.59
CA ASP A 57 16.40 -2.49 -2.63
C ASP A 57 15.64 -3.73 -2.14
N VAL A 58 16.26 -4.59 -1.31
CA VAL A 58 15.59 -5.76 -0.72
C VAL A 58 14.54 -5.31 0.30
N ILE A 59 14.84 -4.25 1.07
CA ILE A 59 13.91 -3.69 2.07
C ILE A 59 12.66 -3.17 1.36
N ILE A 60 12.82 -2.38 0.29
CA ILE A 60 11.72 -1.88 -0.54
C ILE A 60 10.91 -3.03 -1.13
N ASP A 61 11.59 -3.99 -1.72
CA ASP A 61 10.98 -5.19 -2.31
C ASP A 61 10.18 -6.00 -1.27
N ALA A 62 10.74 -6.17 -0.06
CA ALA A 62 10.11 -6.88 1.04
C ALA A 62 8.89 -6.12 1.58
N LEU A 63 9.02 -4.81 1.83
CA LEU A 63 7.91 -3.96 2.28
C LEU A 63 6.81 -3.84 1.22
N THR A 64 7.14 -3.99 -0.06
CA THR A 64 6.15 -4.04 -1.13
C THR A 64 5.34 -5.34 -1.08
N LEU A 65 5.96 -6.50 -0.86
CA LEU A 65 5.26 -7.79 -0.79
C LEU A 65 4.54 -8.01 0.54
N PHE A 66 5.14 -7.60 1.64
CA PHE A 66 4.71 -7.83 3.01
C PHE A 66 3.20 -7.62 3.26
N PRO A 67 2.58 -6.48 2.90
CA PRO A 67 1.17 -6.25 3.19
C PRO A 67 0.20 -7.12 2.38
N TYR A 68 0.60 -7.59 1.21
CA TYR A 68 -0.27 -8.36 0.32
C TYR A 68 -0.32 -9.85 0.66
N VAL A 69 0.69 -10.41 1.34
CA VAL A 69 0.77 -11.86 1.57
C VAL A 69 0.70 -12.27 3.04
N THR A 70 0.89 -11.34 3.97
CA THR A 70 1.02 -11.67 5.40
C THR A 70 -0.36 -11.72 6.07
N PRO A 71 -0.76 -12.82 6.74
CA PRO A 71 -1.98 -12.88 7.57
C PRO A 71 -2.08 -11.72 8.55
N ARG A 72 -3.29 -11.24 8.87
CA ARG A 72 -3.50 -10.04 9.71
C ARG A 72 -2.77 -10.13 11.06
N SER A 73 -2.94 -11.25 11.75
CA SER A 73 -2.32 -11.51 13.06
C SER A 73 -0.79 -11.37 12.99
N LEU A 74 -0.19 -12.01 11.99
CA LEU A 74 1.25 -11.98 11.76
C LEU A 74 1.76 -10.61 11.28
N LEU A 75 0.98 -9.88 10.47
CA LEU A 75 1.33 -8.55 9.98
C LEU A 75 1.50 -7.58 11.16
N LEU A 76 0.55 -7.62 12.11
CA LEU A 76 0.59 -6.80 13.32
C LEU A 76 1.72 -7.23 14.27
N GLU A 77 1.95 -8.53 14.40
CA GLU A 77 3.04 -9.09 15.23
C GLU A 77 4.43 -8.65 14.71
N LEU A 78 4.64 -8.69 13.40
CA LEU A 78 5.94 -8.42 12.78
C LEU A 78 6.25 -6.92 12.63
N ALA A 79 5.26 -6.04 12.75
CA ALA A 79 5.44 -4.60 12.54
C ALA A 79 6.53 -4.00 13.47
N ASP A 80 6.48 -4.24 14.78
CA ASP A 80 7.45 -3.68 15.72
C ASP A 80 8.86 -4.29 15.57
N PRO A 81 9.02 -5.63 15.47
CA PRO A 81 10.33 -6.21 15.16
C PRO A 81 10.95 -5.64 13.88
N ILE A 82 10.18 -5.47 12.80
CA ILE A 82 10.67 -4.87 11.55
C ILE A 82 11.05 -3.41 11.78
N ARG A 83 10.19 -2.61 12.42
CA ARG A 83 10.48 -1.21 12.80
C ARG A 83 11.85 -1.09 13.50
N HIS A 84 12.13 -1.95 14.47
CA HIS A 84 13.42 -1.92 15.18
C HIS A 84 14.61 -2.28 14.29
N LEU A 85 14.45 -3.19 13.31
CA LEU A 85 15.50 -3.57 12.37
C LEU A 85 15.83 -2.46 11.36
N LEU A 86 14.90 -1.56 11.10
CA LEU A 86 15.10 -0.41 10.20
C LEU A 86 15.95 0.72 10.84
N ASN A 87 16.50 0.51 12.05
CA ASN A 87 17.52 1.34 12.70
C ASN A 87 17.17 2.84 12.81
N SER A 88 15.90 3.18 12.96
CA SER A 88 15.44 4.58 13.05
C SER A 88 15.73 5.43 11.81
N ASP A 89 16.02 4.82 10.66
CA ASP A 89 16.01 5.54 9.38
C ASP A 89 14.58 5.99 9.07
N SER A 90 14.32 7.30 9.16
CA SER A 90 12.97 7.85 9.05
C SER A 90 12.30 7.48 7.73
N GLN A 91 13.06 7.38 6.64
CA GLN A 91 12.55 7.00 5.33
C GLN A 91 12.11 5.52 5.28
N SER A 92 12.94 4.61 5.78
CA SER A 92 12.57 3.19 5.85
C SER A 92 11.36 2.97 6.77
N ILE A 93 11.26 3.71 7.88
CA ILE A 93 10.10 3.67 8.77
C ILE A 93 8.85 4.18 8.08
N GLU A 94 8.96 5.28 7.32
CA GLU A 94 7.85 5.78 6.52
C GLU A 94 7.36 4.71 5.52
N TRP A 95 8.26 4.01 4.84
CA TRP A 95 7.89 2.91 3.94
C TRP A 95 7.21 1.76 4.66
N LEU A 96 7.59 1.45 5.91
CA LEU A 96 6.86 0.49 6.73
C LEU A 96 5.44 0.99 7.03
N CYS A 97 5.26 2.26 7.39
CA CYS A 97 3.94 2.85 7.61
C CYS A 97 3.07 2.82 6.35
N ILE A 98 3.67 3.12 5.19
CA ILE A 98 3.00 3.04 3.89
C ILE A 98 2.61 1.59 3.59
N ALA A 99 3.51 0.62 3.79
CA ALA A 99 3.21 -0.80 3.60
C ALA A 99 2.04 -1.24 4.47
N LEU A 100 2.07 -0.92 5.77
CA LEU A 100 0.99 -1.24 6.71
C LEU A 100 -0.34 -0.63 6.29
N THR A 101 -0.35 0.63 5.82
CA THR A 101 -1.57 1.29 5.32
C THR A 101 -2.06 0.66 4.00
N ARG A 102 -1.15 0.36 3.06
CA ARG A 102 -1.44 -0.32 1.78
C ARG A 102 -2.02 -1.72 1.96
N SER A 103 -1.87 -2.34 3.13
CA SER A 103 -2.57 -3.59 3.43
C SER A 103 -4.10 -3.44 3.38
N GLY A 104 -4.62 -2.21 3.52
CA GLY A 104 -6.06 -1.91 3.56
C GLY A 104 -6.72 -2.31 4.89
N MET A 105 -5.98 -2.88 5.86
CA MET A 105 -6.52 -3.23 7.17
C MET A 105 -6.53 -2.02 8.09
N LEU A 106 -7.66 -1.75 8.74
CA LEU A 106 -7.75 -0.61 9.67
C LEU A 106 -6.84 -0.76 10.89
N ASP A 107 -6.61 -1.97 11.39
CA ASP A 107 -5.69 -2.20 12.52
C ASP A 107 -4.23 -1.95 12.15
N ALA A 108 -3.83 -2.36 10.94
CA ALA A 108 -2.48 -2.09 10.44
C ALA A 108 -2.30 -0.61 10.11
N THR A 109 -3.33 0.03 9.57
CA THR A 109 -3.38 1.49 9.34
C THR A 109 -3.22 2.25 10.66
N ARG A 110 -3.95 1.88 11.70
CA ARG A 110 -3.78 2.40 13.07
C ARG A 110 -2.36 2.19 13.58
N LYS A 111 -1.79 0.99 13.40
CA LYS A 111 -0.40 0.70 13.78
C LYS A 111 0.58 1.61 13.05
N ALA A 112 0.37 1.88 11.76
CA ALA A 112 1.19 2.80 10.97
C ALA A 112 1.14 4.22 11.53
N VAL A 113 -0.03 4.72 11.90
CA VAL A 113 -0.21 6.06 12.50
C VAL A 113 0.54 6.17 13.83
N LEU A 114 0.49 5.13 14.67
CA LEU A 114 1.23 5.09 15.94
C LEU A 114 2.76 5.08 15.72
N ILE A 115 3.25 4.29 14.76
CA ILE A 115 4.69 4.28 14.41
C ILE A 115 5.12 5.64 13.87
N TYR A 116 4.32 6.24 12.98
CA TYR A 116 4.58 7.55 12.41
C TYR A 116 4.70 8.64 13.48
N LYS A 117 3.81 8.62 14.48
CA LYS A 117 3.85 9.54 15.63
C LYS A 117 5.16 9.48 16.40
N ASP A 118 5.71 8.28 16.58
CA ASP A 118 6.85 8.05 17.47
C ASP A 118 8.20 8.34 16.80
N ASP A 119 8.37 8.01 15.51
CA ASP A 119 9.71 7.98 14.89
C ASP A 119 9.90 8.88 13.67
N VAL A 120 8.82 9.35 13.04
CA VAL A 120 8.95 10.12 11.81
C VAL A 120 8.96 11.60 12.18
N THR A 121 10.11 12.23 11.95
CA THR A 121 10.18 13.70 11.97
C THR A 121 9.33 14.18 10.81
N VAL A 122 8.19 14.81 11.10
CA VAL A 122 7.26 15.24 10.07
C VAL A 122 7.97 16.22 9.14
N SER A 123 8.33 15.71 7.96
CA SER A 123 8.73 16.53 6.83
C SER A 123 7.48 16.73 5.96
N SER A 124 7.42 17.84 5.24
CA SER A 124 6.34 18.12 4.29
C SER A 124 6.36 17.21 3.05
N GLU A 125 7.27 16.24 2.98
CA GLU A 125 7.51 15.38 1.82
C GLU A 125 7.05 13.93 2.02
N THR A 126 6.22 13.64 3.04
CA THR A 126 5.77 12.27 3.30
C THR A 126 4.60 11.85 2.41
N ASP A 127 4.64 10.61 1.92
CA ASP A 127 3.58 10.00 1.10
C ASP A 127 2.50 9.31 1.96
N LEU A 128 2.75 9.17 3.27
CA LEU A 128 1.83 8.50 4.19
C LEU A 128 0.41 9.13 4.20
N PRO A 129 0.21 10.47 4.23
CA PRO A 129 -1.12 11.07 4.20
C PRO A 129 -1.95 10.66 2.99
N TYR A 130 -1.32 10.46 1.82
CA TYR A 130 -1.98 9.97 0.63
C TYR A 130 -2.52 8.56 0.86
N HIS A 131 -1.67 7.66 1.36
CA HIS A 131 -2.06 6.29 1.63
C HIS A 131 -3.13 6.18 2.71
N LEU A 132 -3.05 6.99 3.77
CA LEU A 132 -4.09 7.06 4.79
C LEU A 132 -5.43 7.52 4.19
N SER A 133 -5.40 8.55 3.35
CA SER A 133 -6.60 9.10 2.73
C SER A 133 -7.27 8.10 1.79
N ILE A 134 -6.52 7.44 0.90
CA ILE A 134 -7.13 6.42 0.03
C ILE A 134 -7.65 5.21 0.82
N THR A 135 -7.18 4.93 2.03
CA THR A 135 -7.77 3.86 2.86
C THR A 135 -9.04 4.33 3.57
N LEU A 136 -9.07 5.57 4.05
CA LEU A 136 -10.09 6.07 4.98
C LEU A 136 -11.20 6.93 4.33
N GLU A 137 -10.94 7.51 3.16
CA GLU A 137 -11.80 8.50 2.50
C GLU A 137 -12.18 8.06 1.09
N SER A 138 -13.37 8.43 0.61
CA SER A 138 -13.83 8.10 -0.76
C SER A 138 -13.06 8.82 -1.87
N SER A 139 -12.37 9.90 -1.50
CA SER A 139 -11.56 10.76 -2.35
C SER A 139 -10.56 11.50 -1.46
N LEU A 140 -9.45 11.97 -2.03
CA LEU A 140 -8.48 12.77 -1.29
C LEU A 140 -9.15 13.99 -0.65
N SER A 141 -9.14 14.05 0.68
CA SER A 141 -9.82 15.06 1.48
C SER A 141 -8.99 15.40 2.72
N GLU A 142 -9.62 15.68 3.85
CA GLU A 142 -9.00 16.16 5.09
C GLU A 142 -7.86 15.29 5.61
N VAL A 143 -7.87 13.96 5.40
CA VAL A 143 -6.74 13.10 5.81
C VAL A 143 -5.50 13.38 4.96
N PHE A 144 -5.67 13.58 3.66
CA PHE A 144 -4.57 13.92 2.76
C PHE A 144 -4.12 15.37 2.94
N TYR A 145 -5.09 16.28 3.00
CA TYR A 145 -4.82 17.70 3.09
C TYR A 145 -4.38 18.15 4.50
N GLY A 146 -4.62 17.30 5.51
CA GLY A 146 -4.48 17.66 6.92
C GLY A 146 -5.69 18.46 7.40
N PRO A 147 -5.91 18.57 8.73
CA PRO A 147 -6.88 19.50 9.26
C PRO A 147 -6.50 20.92 8.81
N GLN A 148 -7.43 21.65 8.21
CA GLN A 148 -7.19 23.04 7.81
C GLN A 148 -6.87 23.86 9.06
N LEU A 149 -5.61 24.25 9.24
CA LEU A 149 -5.28 25.39 10.07
C LEU A 149 -5.49 26.63 9.21
N LEU A 150 -6.43 27.48 9.61
CA LEU A 150 -6.50 28.84 9.08
C LEU A 150 -5.15 29.49 9.41
N PRO A 151 -4.33 29.91 8.42
CA PRO A 151 -3.09 30.59 8.74
C PRO A 151 -3.41 31.95 9.36
N ASP A 152 -2.74 32.30 10.46
CA ASP A 152 -2.79 33.66 11.03
C ASP A 152 -2.17 34.70 10.07
N SER A 153 -1.39 34.26 9.07
CA SER A 153 -0.93 35.10 7.96
C SER A 153 -0.57 34.25 6.73
N ILE A 154 -1.18 34.56 5.58
CA ILE A 154 -0.83 34.00 4.28
C ILE A 154 0.42 34.73 3.78
N ASP A 155 1.57 34.06 3.72
CA ASP A 155 2.69 34.55 2.94
C ASP A 155 2.43 34.19 1.46
N GLU A 156 2.25 35.19 0.60
CA GLU A 156 1.78 35.05 -0.79
C GLU A 156 2.76 34.29 -1.71
N TYR A 157 3.96 33.95 -1.23
CA TYR A 157 5.04 33.40 -2.06
C TYR A 157 5.40 31.93 -1.79
N GLU A 158 4.85 31.30 -0.74
CA GLU A 158 5.03 29.85 -0.49
C GLU A 158 3.66 29.18 -0.38
N PRO A 159 3.20 28.44 -1.41
CA PRO A 159 1.97 27.67 -1.29
C PRO A 159 2.18 26.56 -0.24
N GLU A 160 1.53 26.74 0.91
CA GLU A 160 1.07 25.67 1.81
C GLU A 160 2.15 24.77 2.43
N ARG A 161 3.16 25.34 3.10
CA ARG A 161 3.85 24.57 4.15
C ARG A 161 2.90 24.37 5.33
N ARG A 162 2.32 23.17 5.41
CA ARG A 162 1.36 22.80 6.45
C ARG A 162 2.10 22.45 7.73
N GLU A 163 2.23 23.42 8.62
CA GLU A 163 2.68 23.18 9.99
C GLU A 163 1.48 22.80 10.85
N TYR A 164 1.18 21.50 10.95
CA TYR A 164 0.27 20.97 11.97
C TYR A 164 1.06 20.20 13.02
N ALA A 165 0.60 20.23 14.28
CA ALA A 165 1.19 19.40 15.30
C ALA A 165 0.93 17.93 14.97
N VAL A 166 2.00 17.12 14.93
CA VAL A 166 1.94 15.68 14.59
C VAL A 166 0.88 14.96 15.44
N SER A 167 0.79 15.31 16.73
CA SER A 167 -0.20 14.78 17.66
C SER A 167 -1.64 15.08 17.23
N GLU A 168 -1.93 16.28 16.77
CA GLU A 168 -3.28 16.68 16.33
C GLU A 168 -3.68 15.97 15.05
N TYR A 169 -2.75 15.84 14.10
CA TYR A 169 -2.99 15.06 12.89
C TYR A 169 -3.24 13.58 13.21
N VAL A 170 -2.45 12.99 14.08
CA VAL A 170 -2.64 11.60 14.52
C VAL A 170 -4.00 11.40 15.18
N GLU A 171 -4.41 12.29 16.08
CA GLU A 171 -5.74 12.24 16.72
C GLU A 171 -6.87 12.38 15.69
N PHE A 172 -6.70 13.25 14.70
CA PHE A 172 -7.63 13.40 13.60
C PHE A 172 -7.77 12.13 12.76
N VAL A 173 -6.65 11.53 12.34
CA VAL A 173 -6.66 10.28 11.56
C VAL A 173 -7.27 9.13 12.37
N GLU A 174 -6.96 9.02 13.66
CA GLU A 174 -7.58 8.01 14.54
C GLU A 174 -9.10 8.19 14.62
N SER A 175 -9.59 9.43 14.70
CA SER A 175 -11.03 9.73 14.66
C SER A 175 -11.68 9.25 13.35
N LYS A 176 -10.99 9.43 12.21
CA LYS A 176 -11.45 8.92 10.90
C LYS A 176 -11.43 7.39 10.84
N ILE A 177 -10.42 6.73 11.40
CA ILE A 177 -10.39 5.26 11.53
C ILE A 177 -11.62 4.79 12.32
N GLU A 178 -11.91 5.40 13.47
CA GLU A 178 -13.08 5.08 14.30
C GLU A 178 -14.41 5.37 13.59
N GLU A 179 -14.47 6.38 12.72
CA GLU A 179 -15.63 6.61 11.85
C GLU A 179 -15.87 5.44 10.88
N VAL A 180 -14.82 4.96 10.21
CA VAL A 180 -14.93 3.82 9.28
C VAL A 180 -15.30 2.54 10.04
N ILE A 181 -14.68 2.28 11.19
CA ILE A 181 -14.99 1.13 12.05
C ILE A 181 -16.48 1.11 12.42
N ARG A 182 -17.05 2.26 12.80
CA ARG A 182 -18.47 2.38 13.16
C ARG A 182 -19.40 2.12 11.98
N LYS A 183 -19.00 2.50 10.75
CA LYS A 183 -19.79 2.26 9.53
C LYS A 183 -19.80 0.80 9.11
N PHE A 184 -18.73 0.04 9.40
CA PHE A 184 -18.54 -1.31 8.89
C PHE A 184 -18.31 -2.33 10.01
N PRO A 185 -19.39 -2.97 10.52
CA PRO A 185 -19.27 -4.11 11.42
C PRO A 185 -18.36 -5.20 10.83
N ASN A 186 -17.58 -5.86 11.67
CA ASN A 186 -16.56 -6.83 11.27
C ASN A 186 -15.44 -6.25 10.38
N TYR A 187 -15.08 -4.97 10.57
CA TYR A 187 -13.96 -4.33 9.88
C TYR A 187 -12.66 -5.15 9.92
N TYR A 188 -12.43 -5.90 11.00
CA TYR A 188 -11.22 -6.70 11.21
C TYR A 188 -11.05 -7.85 10.19
N ARG A 189 -12.09 -8.16 9.39
CA ARG A 189 -12.04 -9.14 8.28
C ARG A 189 -12.12 -8.49 6.90
N LYS A 190 -11.96 -7.16 6.83
CA LYS A 190 -12.18 -6.37 5.62
C LYS A 190 -10.94 -5.56 5.27
N LEU A 191 -10.57 -5.57 4.00
CA LEU A 191 -9.71 -4.57 3.40
C LEU A 191 -10.52 -3.37 2.94
N PHE A 192 -9.95 -2.19 3.13
CA PHE A 192 -10.54 -0.91 2.78
C PHE A 192 -9.69 -0.19 1.74
N LEU A 193 -10.39 0.36 0.74
CA LEU A 193 -9.87 1.34 -0.22
C LEU A 193 -11.02 2.26 -0.60
N TYR A 194 -10.69 3.52 -0.78
CA TYR A 194 -11.59 4.65 -0.93
C TYR A 194 -12.68 4.67 0.17
N GLY A 195 -12.28 4.46 1.43
CA GLY A 195 -13.15 4.54 2.60
C GLY A 195 -14.23 3.45 2.71
N LYS A 196 -14.15 2.39 1.90
CA LYS A 196 -15.11 1.28 1.89
C LYS A 196 -14.43 -0.07 1.66
N PRO A 197 -15.10 -1.20 1.97
CA PRO A 197 -14.58 -2.52 1.65
C PRO A 197 -14.25 -2.64 0.16
N ILE A 198 -13.06 -3.14 -0.17
CA ILE A 198 -12.58 -3.23 -1.55
C ILE A 198 -13.45 -4.20 -2.34
N ASP A 199 -13.95 -3.76 -3.49
CA ASP A 199 -14.54 -4.59 -4.53
C ASP A 199 -13.62 -4.52 -5.75
N ILE A 200 -13.14 -5.68 -6.22
CA ILE A 200 -12.14 -5.73 -7.29
C ILE A 200 -12.74 -5.35 -8.64
N GLU A 201 -13.97 -5.72 -8.93
CA GLU A 201 -14.64 -5.32 -10.17
C GLU A 201 -14.83 -3.80 -10.21
N GLU A 202 -15.31 -3.21 -9.11
CA GLU A 202 -15.43 -1.76 -9.00
C GLU A 202 -14.06 -1.05 -9.10
N LEU A 203 -13.00 -1.63 -8.55
CA LEU A 203 -11.64 -1.10 -8.65
C LEU A 203 -11.13 -1.12 -10.09
N VAL A 204 -11.35 -2.21 -10.84
CA VAL A 204 -10.98 -2.34 -12.25
C VAL A 204 -11.69 -1.25 -13.08
N ILE A 205 -13.00 -1.10 -12.90
CA ILE A 205 -13.79 -0.07 -13.60
C ILE A 205 -13.30 1.33 -13.24
N LYS A 206 -13.04 1.60 -11.95
CA LYS A 206 -12.49 2.89 -11.51
C LYS A 206 -11.15 3.17 -12.19
N LEU A 207 -10.24 2.20 -12.27
CA LEU A 207 -8.93 2.39 -12.91
C LEU A 207 -9.03 2.67 -14.41
N ILE A 208 -9.94 1.99 -15.13
CA ILE A 208 -10.20 2.30 -16.55
C ILE A 208 -10.55 3.79 -16.72
N ASN A 209 -11.47 4.30 -15.88
CA ASN A 209 -11.86 5.70 -15.90
C ASN A 209 -10.70 6.64 -15.52
N THR A 210 -9.96 6.33 -14.45
CA THR A 210 -8.81 7.13 -14.01
C THR A 210 -7.74 7.24 -15.11
N ILE A 211 -7.43 6.12 -15.79
CA ILE A 211 -6.47 6.09 -16.90
C ILE A 211 -7.00 6.89 -18.11
N ALA A 212 -8.32 6.97 -18.32
CA ALA A 212 -8.93 7.77 -19.37
C ALA A 212 -8.88 9.28 -19.09
N GLU A 213 -8.86 9.69 -17.83
CA GLU A 213 -8.94 11.11 -17.44
C GLU A 213 -7.59 11.74 -17.12
N THR A 214 -6.61 10.96 -16.65
CA THR A 214 -5.38 11.49 -16.05
C THR A 214 -4.10 10.93 -16.68
N TYR A 215 -2.97 11.59 -16.40
CA TYR A 215 -1.64 11.05 -16.62
C TYR A 215 -1.17 10.32 -15.36
N ASP A 216 -0.25 9.36 -15.52
CA ASP A 216 0.45 8.60 -14.48
C ASP A 216 0.30 9.16 -13.05
N ASN A 217 -0.52 8.47 -12.25
CA ASN A 217 -0.91 8.83 -10.89
C ASN A 217 -0.75 7.60 -9.97
N GLU A 218 -0.41 7.83 -8.71
CA GLU A 218 -0.24 6.82 -7.66
C GLU A 218 -1.48 5.92 -7.50
N ASP A 219 -2.69 6.43 -7.77
CA ASP A 219 -3.92 5.64 -7.81
C ASP A 219 -3.82 4.44 -8.79
N VAL A 220 -3.21 4.67 -9.96
CA VAL A 220 -3.01 3.62 -10.97
C VAL A 220 -2.00 2.59 -10.48
N VAL A 221 -0.94 3.03 -9.78
CA VAL A 221 0.08 2.14 -9.20
C VAL A 221 -0.53 1.25 -8.12
N VAL A 222 -1.25 1.85 -7.16
CA VAL A 222 -1.87 1.13 -6.04
C VAL A 222 -2.95 0.17 -6.55
N GLY A 223 -3.85 0.66 -7.41
CA GLY A 223 -4.93 -0.15 -7.96
C GLY A 223 -4.42 -1.32 -8.79
N ARG A 224 -3.42 -1.10 -9.66
CA ARG A 224 -2.76 -2.18 -10.42
C ARG A 224 -2.16 -3.22 -9.47
N SER A 225 -1.41 -2.79 -8.46
CA SER A 225 -0.75 -3.68 -7.50
C SER A 225 -1.74 -4.57 -6.76
N LEU A 226 -2.89 -4.00 -6.36
CA LEU A 226 -3.97 -4.77 -5.72
C LEU A 226 -4.59 -5.78 -6.67
N ILE A 227 -4.89 -5.39 -7.92
CA ILE A 227 -5.47 -6.30 -8.91
C ILE A 227 -4.51 -7.46 -9.22
N GLU A 228 -3.22 -7.18 -9.48
CA GLU A 228 -2.20 -8.21 -9.68
C GLU A 228 -2.08 -9.13 -8.47
N ALA A 229 -2.09 -8.57 -7.25
CA ALA A 229 -2.03 -9.37 -6.03
C ALA A 229 -3.25 -10.29 -5.93
N PHE A 230 -4.47 -9.78 -6.10
CA PHE A 230 -5.70 -10.57 -5.97
C PHE A 230 -5.82 -11.65 -7.03
N THR A 231 -5.63 -11.29 -8.30
CA THR A 231 -5.95 -12.13 -9.46
C THR A 231 -4.77 -12.97 -9.92
N GLY A 232 -3.54 -12.51 -9.67
CA GLY A 232 -2.32 -13.09 -10.24
C GLY A 232 -2.10 -12.75 -11.72
N VAL A 233 -2.98 -11.97 -12.35
CA VAL A 233 -2.82 -11.51 -13.73
C VAL A 233 -1.63 -10.57 -13.85
N ASP A 234 -0.88 -10.71 -14.94
CA ASP A 234 0.27 -9.86 -15.23
C ASP A 234 -0.18 -8.55 -15.89
N LEU A 235 -0.06 -7.44 -15.16
CA LEU A 235 -0.35 -6.09 -15.66
C LEU A 235 0.93 -5.31 -15.93
N SER A 236 2.05 -6.00 -16.18
CA SER A 236 3.35 -5.36 -16.38
C SER A 236 3.42 -4.43 -17.57
N ASN A 237 2.61 -4.71 -18.58
CA ASN A 237 2.49 -3.91 -19.79
C ASN A 237 1.85 -2.52 -19.58
N PHE A 238 1.36 -2.19 -18.38
CA PHE A 238 0.84 -0.85 -18.07
C PHE A 238 1.88 0.23 -18.33
N TYR A 239 3.17 -0.07 -18.18
CA TYR A 239 4.22 0.94 -18.25
C TYR A 239 5.26 0.57 -19.28
N ARG A 240 5.66 1.57 -20.08
CA ARG A 240 6.76 1.47 -21.03
C ARG A 240 7.77 2.55 -20.70
N ASN A 241 9.02 2.16 -20.45
CA ASN A 241 10.08 3.09 -20.02
C ASN A 241 9.61 3.98 -18.86
N ILE A 242 9.10 3.37 -17.78
CA ILE A 242 8.57 4.02 -16.56
C ILE A 242 7.37 4.96 -16.76
N GLN A 243 6.83 5.10 -17.97
CA GLN A 243 5.65 5.92 -18.26
C GLN A 243 4.43 5.04 -18.48
N LEU A 244 3.29 5.46 -17.93
CA LEU A 244 2.01 4.79 -18.14
C LEU A 244 1.65 4.80 -19.64
N ASP A 245 1.60 3.61 -20.24
CA ASP A 245 1.10 3.38 -21.60
C ASP A 245 -0.41 3.12 -21.51
N ARG A 246 -1.18 4.21 -21.64
CA ARG A 246 -2.63 4.22 -21.37
C ARG A 246 -3.40 3.18 -22.20
N LYS A 247 -3.02 2.98 -23.47
CA LYS A 247 -3.72 2.06 -24.37
C LYS A 247 -3.56 0.59 -23.95
N PRO A 248 -2.33 0.06 -23.79
CA PRO A 248 -2.12 -1.27 -23.20
C PRO A 248 -2.73 -1.43 -21.81
N ALA A 249 -2.61 -0.40 -20.95
CA ALA A 249 -3.16 -0.47 -19.59
C ALA A 249 -4.68 -0.64 -19.58
N THR A 250 -5.40 0.18 -20.35
CA THR A 250 -6.87 0.06 -20.49
C THR A 250 -7.25 -1.29 -21.12
N ALA A 251 -6.58 -1.70 -22.21
CA ALA A 251 -6.88 -2.96 -22.87
C ALA A 251 -6.66 -4.18 -21.95
N ALA A 252 -5.64 -4.15 -21.09
CA ALA A 252 -5.38 -5.22 -20.13
C ALA A 252 -6.47 -5.30 -19.03
N LEU A 253 -7.02 -4.16 -18.59
CA LEU A 253 -8.13 -4.14 -17.64
C LEU A 253 -9.45 -4.57 -18.26
N GLU A 254 -9.72 -4.17 -19.51
CA GLU A 254 -10.90 -4.65 -20.26
C GLU A 254 -10.82 -6.16 -20.47
N GLN A 255 -9.66 -6.67 -20.88
CA GLN A 255 -9.44 -8.10 -21.03
C GLN A 255 -9.61 -8.85 -19.70
N LEU A 256 -9.17 -8.27 -18.57
CA LEU A 256 -9.39 -8.87 -17.25
C LEU A 256 -10.86 -9.06 -16.93
N LEU A 257 -11.72 -8.08 -17.27
CA LEU A 257 -13.17 -8.18 -17.08
C LEU A 257 -13.81 -9.28 -17.95
N ASP A 258 -13.21 -9.56 -19.11
CA ASP A 258 -13.69 -10.60 -20.02
C ASP A 258 -13.18 -12.01 -19.63
N ASP A 259 -11.92 -12.12 -19.19
CA ASP A 259 -11.22 -13.40 -19.00
C ASP A 259 -11.34 -13.97 -17.58
N VAL A 260 -11.60 -13.15 -16.55
CA VAL A 260 -11.64 -13.56 -15.14
C VAL A 260 -13.01 -13.27 -14.55
N ASP A 261 -13.62 -14.28 -13.92
CA ASP A 261 -14.85 -14.10 -13.15
C ASP A 261 -14.55 -13.37 -11.83
N LEU A 262 -14.59 -12.03 -11.88
CA LEU A 262 -14.29 -11.20 -10.71
C LEU A 262 -15.33 -11.37 -9.57
N SER A 263 -16.48 -11.97 -9.85
CA SER A 263 -17.51 -12.24 -8.83
C SER A 263 -17.08 -13.29 -7.80
N GLU A 264 -16.03 -14.08 -8.09
CA GLU A 264 -15.43 -15.01 -7.13
C GLU A 264 -14.69 -14.30 -5.97
N PHE A 265 -14.30 -13.02 -6.16
CA PHE A 265 -13.60 -12.23 -5.16
C PHE A 265 -14.58 -11.47 -4.27
N ARG A 266 -14.74 -11.92 -3.03
CA ARG A 266 -15.70 -11.31 -2.09
C ARG A 266 -15.22 -9.92 -1.64
N PRO A 267 -16.11 -8.91 -1.59
CA PRO A 267 -15.73 -7.57 -1.16
C PRO A 267 -15.11 -7.51 0.24
N GLY A 268 -13.93 -6.88 0.32
CA GLY A 268 -13.11 -6.74 1.50
C GLY A 268 -12.32 -7.99 1.91
N VAL A 269 -12.50 -9.14 1.27
CA VAL A 269 -11.72 -10.35 1.60
C VAL A 269 -10.34 -10.24 0.95
N ARG A 270 -9.33 -10.78 1.64
CA ARG A 270 -7.93 -10.74 1.19
C ARG A 270 -7.64 -11.90 0.28
N TYR A 271 -7.08 -11.61 -0.89
CA TYR A 271 -6.63 -12.65 -1.82
C TYR A 271 -5.19 -12.39 -2.27
N PHE A 272 -4.48 -13.48 -2.54
CA PHE A 272 -3.21 -13.47 -3.25
C PHE A 272 -3.18 -14.58 -4.30
N PHE A 273 -3.04 -14.24 -5.58
CA PHE A 273 -3.06 -15.18 -6.71
C PHE A 273 -4.28 -16.12 -6.67
N GLY A 274 -5.47 -15.54 -6.53
CA GLY A 274 -6.75 -16.25 -6.49
C GLY A 274 -7.05 -16.98 -5.18
N ARG A 275 -6.17 -16.89 -4.17
CA ARG A 275 -6.30 -17.65 -2.92
C ARG A 275 -6.58 -16.72 -1.76
N GLU A 276 -7.61 -17.05 -0.98
CA GLU A 276 -7.95 -16.31 0.24
C GLU A 276 -6.82 -16.43 1.26
N ILE A 277 -6.39 -15.29 1.81
CA ILE A 277 -5.38 -15.24 2.86
C ILE A 277 -6.07 -15.53 4.20
N PRO A 278 -5.55 -16.48 5.01
CA PRO A 278 -6.13 -16.79 6.31
C PRO A 278 -5.92 -15.64 7.30
N GLU A 279 -6.82 -15.58 8.28
CA GLU A 279 -6.78 -14.64 9.42
C GLU A 279 -6.19 -15.29 10.68
#